data_AF-A0A2S1SHU0-F1
#
_entry.id   AF-A0A2S1SHU0-F1
#
_cell.length_a   1.000
_cell.length_b   1.000
_cell.length_c   1.000
_cell.angle_alpha   90.00
_cell.angle_beta   90.00
_cell.angle_gamma   90.00
#
_symmetry.space_group_name_H-M   'P 1'
#
loop_
_entity.id
_entity.type
_entity.pdbx_description
1 polymer ?
#
loop_
_entity_poly.entity_id
_entity_poly.type
_entity_poly.pdbx_seq_one_letter_code
_entity_poly.pdbx_strand_id
1 'polypeptide(L)'
;MKLLKKSFIAKIIILSIFGLTFSSCLGDNETEVECYDSLYIGVKDVTGPVTASINESITFNVFFEVESTCGSFQGFYEEATGTNEKTIAVQAKYLGCNCTIGTVTRIAPYTFKALATGTYTLKFKITNTSFKTITVVVS
;
A
#
# COMPACT_ATOMS: atom_id res chain seq x y z
N MET A 1 -56.95 31.63 -8.12
CA MET A 1 -57.32 30.37 -8.78
C MET A 1 -57.00 29.22 -7.83
N LYS A 2 -58.00 28.72 -7.09
CA LYS A 2 -57.91 27.51 -6.26
C LYS A 2 -59.24 26.79 -6.39
N LEU A 3 -59.24 25.67 -7.09
CA LEU A 3 -60.30 24.66 -7.07
C LEU A 3 -59.63 23.37 -7.49
N LEU A 4 -59.47 22.41 -6.59
CA LEU A 4 -59.42 21.00 -6.95
C LEU A 4 -60.09 20.22 -5.83
N LYS A 5 -61.17 19.55 -6.23
CA LYS A 5 -62.07 18.71 -5.45
C LYS A 5 -61.74 17.27 -5.81
N LYS A 6 -61.99 16.35 -4.88
CA LYS A 6 -62.64 15.03 -5.09
C LYS A 6 -61.79 13.76 -4.85
N SER A 7 -62.27 13.07 -3.80
CA SER A 7 -62.60 11.64 -3.68
C SER A 7 -61.50 10.58 -3.51
N PHE A 8 -61.52 10.03 -2.29
CA PHE A 8 -61.37 8.62 -1.91
C PHE A 8 -61.75 7.60 -3.00
N ILE A 9 -60.93 6.54 -3.11
CA ILE A 9 -61.24 5.11 -2.92
C ILE A 9 -59.97 4.36 -3.34
N ALA A 10 -59.28 3.71 -2.39
CA ALA A 10 -58.17 2.81 -2.69
C ALA A 10 -58.54 1.41 -2.21
N LYS A 11 -58.73 0.49 -3.17
CA LYS A 11 -58.98 -0.92 -2.94
C LYS A 11 -57.82 -1.74 -3.50
N ILE A 12 -57.30 -2.58 -2.61
CA ILE A 12 -56.97 -4.00 -2.81
C ILE A 12 -55.64 -4.34 -3.50
N ILE A 13 -54.88 -5.10 -2.73
CA ILE A 13 -53.51 -5.60 -2.84
C ILE A 13 -53.44 -6.75 -3.86
N ILE A 14 -52.46 -6.70 -4.76
CA ILE A 14 -52.11 -7.78 -5.70
C ILE A 14 -50.94 -8.56 -5.11
N LEU A 15 -51.16 -9.85 -4.81
CA LEU A 15 -50.16 -10.81 -4.38
C LEU A 15 -49.52 -11.45 -5.63
N SER A 16 -48.32 -11.00 -6.00
CA SER A 16 -47.53 -11.56 -7.10
C SER A 16 -46.54 -12.59 -6.55
N ILE A 17 -46.71 -13.85 -6.97
CA ILE A 17 -45.80 -14.96 -6.67
C ILE A 17 -44.65 -14.89 -7.69
N PHE A 18 -43.47 -14.46 -7.22
CA PHE A 18 -42.24 -14.43 -7.99
C PHE A 18 -41.52 -15.77 -7.81
N GLY A 19 -41.61 -16.66 -8.80
CA GLY A 19 -40.86 -17.91 -8.83
C GLY A 19 -39.39 -17.64 -9.16
N LEU A 20 -38.51 -17.80 -8.17
CA LEU A 20 -37.06 -17.74 -8.36
C LEU A 20 -36.59 -19.04 -9.03
N THR A 21 -36.06 -18.93 -10.24
CA THR A 21 -35.30 -20.01 -10.87
C THR A 21 -33.87 -19.94 -10.36
N PHE A 22 -33.47 -20.91 -9.55
CA PHE A 22 -32.07 -21.09 -9.17
C PHE A 22 -31.37 -21.87 -10.30
N SER A 23 -30.70 -21.17 -11.22
CA SER A 23 -29.71 -21.80 -12.08
C SER A 23 -28.48 -22.12 -11.24
N SER A 24 -28.33 -23.39 -10.86
CA SER A 24 -27.10 -23.93 -10.30
C SER A 24 -25.98 -23.75 -11.33
N CYS A 25 -25.01 -22.91 -11.02
CA CYS A 25 -23.79 -22.79 -11.79
C CYS A 25 -22.82 -23.86 -11.26
N LEU A 26 -22.72 -25.01 -11.95
CA LEU A 26 -21.59 -25.93 -11.77
C LEU A 26 -20.37 -25.23 -12.39
N GLY A 27 -19.66 -24.45 -11.57
CA GLY A 27 -18.32 -24.00 -11.92
C GLY A 27 -17.34 -25.13 -11.62
N ASP A 28 -16.89 -25.84 -12.65
CA ASP A 28 -15.63 -26.59 -12.62
C ASP A 28 -14.51 -25.56 -12.42
N ASN A 29 -14.26 -25.18 -11.16
CA ASN A 29 -13.12 -24.36 -10.81
C ASN A 29 -11.91 -25.28 -10.70
N GLU A 30 -11.23 -25.53 -11.82
CA GLU A 30 -9.79 -25.72 -11.71
C GLU A 30 -9.23 -24.45 -11.09
N THR A 31 -8.85 -24.54 -9.81
CA THR A 31 -8.26 -23.42 -9.08
C THR A 31 -6.95 -23.07 -9.76
N GLU A 32 -6.94 -22.03 -10.59
CA GLU A 32 -5.70 -21.40 -11.04
C GLU A 32 -4.89 -21.04 -9.80
N VAL A 33 -3.68 -21.58 -9.68
CA VAL A 33 -2.79 -21.29 -8.55
C VAL A 33 -2.29 -19.87 -8.73
N GLU A 34 -2.84 -18.94 -7.96
CA GLU A 34 -2.35 -17.55 -7.90
C GLU A 34 -1.00 -17.50 -7.19
N CYS A 35 0.10 -17.35 -7.95
CA CYS A 35 1.43 -17.13 -7.39
C CYS A 35 1.67 -15.62 -7.19
N TYR A 36 1.15 -15.11 -6.07
CA TYR A 36 1.33 -13.73 -5.65
C TYR A 36 1.60 -13.65 -4.14
N ASP A 37 2.61 -12.89 -3.75
CA ASP A 37 2.92 -12.62 -2.34
C ASP A 37 3.41 -11.17 -2.14
N SER A 38 3.18 -10.62 -0.96
CA SER A 38 3.61 -9.29 -0.55
C SER A 38 4.18 -9.32 0.86
N LEU A 39 5.42 -8.87 1.00
CA LEU A 39 6.20 -9.00 2.23
C LEU A 39 6.86 -7.68 2.58
N TYR A 40 7.00 -7.41 3.88
CA TYR A 40 7.89 -6.35 4.35
C TYR A 40 9.30 -6.90 4.49
N ILE A 41 10.25 -6.27 3.83
CA ILE A 41 11.66 -6.68 3.81
C ILE A 41 12.56 -5.57 4.38
N GLY A 42 13.75 -5.98 4.82
CA GLY A 42 14.76 -5.08 5.31
C GLY A 42 15.47 -4.32 4.19
N VAL A 43 15.91 -3.09 4.49
CA VAL A 43 16.85 -2.37 3.63
C VAL A 43 18.25 -2.93 3.81
N LYS A 44 19.02 -2.93 2.72
CA LYS A 44 20.45 -3.19 2.71
C LYS A 44 21.26 -1.93 3.01
N ASP A 45 20.89 -0.82 2.37
CA ASP A 45 21.51 0.48 2.59
C ASP A 45 20.59 1.63 2.15
N VAL A 46 20.90 2.85 2.60
CA VAL A 46 20.19 4.08 2.22
C VAL A 46 21.19 5.20 2.04
N THR A 47 21.13 5.86 0.88
CA THR A 47 22.00 7.00 0.55
C THR A 47 21.17 8.18 0.05
N GLY A 48 21.52 9.40 0.47
CA GLY A 48 20.85 10.62 0.03
C GLY A 48 21.30 11.83 0.84
N PRO A 49 20.76 13.01 0.58
CA PRO A 49 21.11 14.23 1.31
C PRO A 49 20.57 14.19 2.74
N VAL A 50 21.30 14.82 3.66
CA VAL A 50 20.96 14.90 5.09
C VAL A 50 20.53 16.32 5.51
N THR A 51 20.32 17.19 4.54
CA THR A 51 19.86 18.57 4.71
C THR A 51 18.80 18.88 3.67
N ALA A 52 17.79 19.66 4.04
CA ALA A 52 16.76 20.17 3.13
C ALA A 52 16.25 21.53 3.59
N SER A 53 15.74 22.34 2.68
CA SER A 53 14.96 23.51 3.03
C SER A 53 13.51 23.15 3.36
N ILE A 54 12.83 24.04 4.09
CA ILE A 54 11.39 23.89 4.36
C ILE A 54 10.65 23.73 3.04
N ASN A 55 9.71 22.77 2.99
CA ASN A 55 8.86 22.48 1.83
C ASN A 55 9.62 21.98 0.58
N GLU A 56 10.92 21.72 0.69
CA GLU A 56 11.75 21.06 -0.32
C GLU A 56 11.60 19.54 -0.23
N SER A 57 11.51 18.89 -1.40
CA SER A 57 11.56 17.43 -1.49
C SER A 57 13.00 16.99 -1.74
N ILE A 58 13.51 16.11 -0.89
CA ILE A 58 14.77 15.39 -1.12
C ILE A 58 14.51 13.91 -1.36
N THR A 59 15.40 13.24 -2.09
CA THR A 59 15.24 11.83 -2.45
C THR A 59 16.41 11.00 -1.96
N PHE A 60 16.10 9.86 -1.35
CA PHE A 60 17.05 8.82 -0.95
C PHE A 60 16.96 7.64 -1.91
N ASN A 61 18.10 7.06 -2.26
CA ASN A 61 18.17 5.75 -2.87
C ASN A 61 18.14 4.69 -1.76
N VAL A 62 17.07 3.90 -1.73
CA VAL A 62 16.92 2.79 -0.79
C VAL A 62 17.25 1.50 -1.51
N PHE A 63 18.30 0.83 -1.03
CA PHE A 63 18.76 -0.46 -1.53
C PHE A 63 18.15 -1.58 -0.70
N PHE A 64 17.66 -2.62 -1.33
CA PHE A 64 17.09 -3.79 -0.66
C PHE A 64 17.30 -5.05 -1.51
N GLU A 65 17.10 -6.21 -0.90
CA GLU A 65 17.31 -7.51 -1.55
C GLU A 65 16.00 -8.29 -1.63
N VAL A 66 15.79 -8.96 -2.76
CA VAL A 66 14.70 -9.92 -2.97
C VAL A 66 15.30 -11.28 -3.27
N GLU A 67 14.63 -12.36 -2.85
CA GLU A 67 15.19 -13.73 -2.90
C GLU A 67 14.85 -14.49 -4.19
N SER A 68 14.25 -13.83 -5.17
CA SER A 68 14.03 -14.40 -6.49
C SER A 68 13.84 -13.33 -7.57
N THR A 69 13.90 -13.74 -8.83
CA THR A 69 13.67 -12.86 -9.98
C THR A 69 12.27 -12.25 -10.04
N CYS A 70 11.28 -12.87 -9.40
CA CYS A 70 9.91 -12.35 -9.33
C CYS A 70 9.74 -11.21 -8.31
N GLY A 71 10.73 -11.01 -7.43
CA GLY A 71 10.71 -9.97 -6.42
C GLY A 71 10.91 -8.58 -7.02
N SER A 72 10.02 -7.66 -6.66
CA SER A 72 10.05 -6.27 -7.10
C SER A 72 9.55 -5.31 -6.02
N PHE A 73 9.87 -4.03 -6.19
CA PHE A 73 9.36 -2.97 -5.33
C PHE A 73 7.84 -2.85 -5.48
N GLN A 74 7.13 -2.77 -4.35
CA GLN A 74 5.70 -2.45 -4.32
C GLN A 74 5.45 -1.06 -3.74
N GLY A 75 6.14 -0.72 -2.65
CA GLY A 75 5.94 0.56 -1.96
C GLY A 75 6.78 0.69 -0.71
N PHE A 76 6.62 1.83 -0.03
CA PHE A 76 7.11 2.03 1.33
C PHE A 76 5.92 2.07 2.28
N TYR A 77 6.06 1.39 3.41
CA TYR A 77 5.18 1.56 4.55
C TYR A 77 5.85 2.49 5.55
N GLU A 78 5.13 3.53 5.97
CA GLU A 78 5.62 4.52 6.92
C GLU A 78 4.76 4.53 8.19
N GLU A 79 5.42 4.56 9.34
CA GLU A 79 4.77 4.65 10.63
C GLU A 79 5.41 5.76 11.47
N ALA A 80 4.62 6.78 11.83
CA ALA A 80 5.06 7.83 12.74
C ALA A 80 5.26 7.25 14.14
N THR A 81 6.45 7.43 14.71
CA THR A 81 6.85 6.85 16.00
C THR A 81 7.21 7.91 17.04
N GLY A 82 7.25 9.18 16.64
CA GLY A 82 7.44 10.31 17.54
C GLY A 82 7.33 11.65 16.79
N THR A 83 7.58 12.74 17.50
CA THR A 83 7.68 14.06 16.87
C THR A 83 8.87 14.08 15.92
N ASN A 84 8.62 14.35 14.63
CA ASN A 84 9.63 14.32 13.56
C ASN A 84 10.35 12.98 13.38
N GLU A 85 9.77 11.89 13.90
CA GLU A 85 10.34 10.55 13.78
C GLU A 85 9.35 9.59 13.10
N LYS A 86 9.86 8.80 12.14
CA LYS A 86 9.10 7.72 11.51
C LYS A 86 9.97 6.51 11.24
N THR A 87 9.34 5.34 11.23
CA THR A 87 9.93 4.13 10.68
C THR A 87 9.47 3.94 9.24
N ILE A 88 10.34 3.37 8.40
CA ILE A 88 10.08 3.12 6.99
C ILE A 88 10.45 1.66 6.69
N ALA A 89 9.52 0.90 6.12
CA ALA A 89 9.76 -0.47 5.65
C ALA A 89 9.54 -0.55 4.13
N VAL A 90 10.34 -1.37 3.45
CA VAL A 90 10.13 -1.70 2.04
C VAL A 90 9.06 -2.79 1.96
N GLN A 91 8.02 -2.55 1.17
CA GLN A 91 7.10 -3.58 0.75
C GLN A 91 7.57 -4.12 -0.60
N ALA A 92 7.87 -5.41 -0.65
CA ALA A 92 8.19 -6.13 -1.87
C ALA A 92 6.99 -6.99 -2.30
N LYS A 93 6.79 -7.12 -3.61
CA LYS A 93 5.84 -8.05 -4.20
C LYS A 93 6.57 -9.11 -5.02
N TYR A 94 6.05 -10.33 -4.98
CA TYR A 94 6.48 -11.46 -5.80
C TYR A 94 5.31 -11.86 -6.69
N LEU A 95 5.51 -11.82 -8.01
CA LEU A 95 4.48 -12.17 -8.98
C LEU A 95 5.00 -13.21 -9.98
N GLY A 96 4.30 -14.33 -10.08
CA GLY A 96 4.57 -15.41 -11.02
C GLY A 96 4.99 -16.71 -10.33
N CYS A 97 4.70 -17.84 -10.98
CA CYS A 97 5.03 -19.18 -10.45
C CYS A 97 6.42 -19.66 -10.86
N ASN A 98 7.00 -19.09 -11.93
CA ASN A 98 8.25 -19.55 -12.55
C ASN A 98 9.42 -18.61 -12.19
N CYS A 99 9.75 -18.54 -10.90
CA CYS A 99 10.79 -17.66 -10.39
C CYS A 99 12.15 -18.37 -10.34
N THR A 100 13.23 -17.68 -10.71
CA THR A 100 14.58 -18.16 -10.43
C THR A 100 14.98 -17.69 -9.04
N ILE A 101 15.30 -18.64 -8.16
CA ILE A 101 15.75 -18.35 -6.80
C ILE A 101 17.14 -17.72 -6.84
N GLY A 102 17.33 -16.68 -6.03
CA GLY A 102 18.60 -15.98 -5.90
C GLY A 102 18.42 -14.57 -5.37
N THR A 103 19.39 -14.10 -4.59
CA THR A 103 19.38 -12.76 -4.03
C THR A 103 19.66 -11.72 -5.11
N VAL A 104 18.71 -10.80 -5.31
CA VAL A 104 18.84 -9.71 -6.28
C VAL A 104 18.68 -8.37 -5.59
N THR A 105 19.69 -7.51 -5.71
CA THR A 105 19.59 -6.14 -5.21
C THR A 105 18.67 -5.30 -6.10
N ARG A 106 17.82 -4.50 -5.45
CA ARG A 106 16.89 -3.54 -6.03
C ARG A 106 17.12 -2.18 -5.40
N ILE A 107 16.71 -1.14 -6.11
CA ILE A 107 16.81 0.24 -5.67
C ILE A 107 15.43 0.88 -5.85
N ALA A 108 14.95 1.59 -4.85
CA ALA A 108 13.72 2.39 -4.93
C ALA A 108 13.97 3.81 -4.38
N PRO A 109 13.47 4.85 -5.06
CA PRO A 109 13.57 6.22 -4.59
C PRO A 109 12.57 6.49 -3.45
N TYR A 110 13.05 6.93 -2.30
CA TYR A 110 12.23 7.39 -1.18
C TYR A 110 12.27 8.91 -1.11
N THR A 111 11.11 9.57 -1.24
CA THR A 111 11.01 11.03 -1.19
C THR A 111 10.60 11.51 0.20
N PHE A 112 11.40 12.39 0.79
CA PHE A 112 11.11 13.04 2.05
C PHE A 112 10.84 14.53 1.83
N LYS A 113 9.86 15.05 2.56
CA LYS A 113 9.52 16.47 2.58
C LYS A 113 9.00 16.87 3.96
N ALA A 114 9.51 17.97 4.48
CA ALA A 114 9.09 18.56 5.75
C ALA A 114 8.48 19.94 5.54
N LEU A 115 7.48 20.29 6.36
CA LEU A 115 6.80 21.59 6.31
C LEU A 115 7.21 22.53 7.45
N ALA A 116 8.07 22.07 8.36
CA ALA A 116 8.59 22.83 9.48
C ALA A 116 10.10 22.62 9.60
N THR A 117 10.78 23.59 10.22
CA THR A 117 12.19 23.42 10.59
C THR A 117 12.33 22.39 11.69
N GLY A 118 13.50 21.77 11.75
CA GLY A 118 13.83 20.82 12.80
C GLY A 118 14.72 19.70 12.33
N THR A 119 14.99 18.79 13.24
CA THR A 119 15.72 17.55 12.97
C THR A 119 14.72 16.42 12.85
N TYR A 120 14.74 15.73 11.72
CA TYR A 120 13.87 14.60 11.41
C TYR A 120 14.66 13.29 11.43
N THR A 121 14.12 12.29 12.10
CA THR A 121 14.74 10.96 12.25
C THR A 121 13.96 9.95 11.39
N LEU A 122 14.61 9.46 10.33
CA LEU A 122 14.07 8.44 9.43
C LEU A 122 14.72 7.10 9.75
N LYS A 123 13.93 6.14 10.26
CA LYS A 123 14.41 4.81 10.65
C LYS A 123 14.01 3.77 9.61
N PHE A 124 14.90 3.47 8.67
CA PHE A 124 14.66 2.44 7.66
C PHE A 124 14.91 1.06 8.26
N LYS A 125 13.90 0.18 8.22
CA LYS A 125 13.93 -1.13 8.85
C LYS A 125 14.95 -2.05 8.17
N ILE A 126 15.85 -2.66 8.95
CA ILE A 126 16.76 -3.74 8.50
C ILE A 126 16.21 -5.08 8.98
N THR A 127 15.87 -5.15 10.27
CA THR A 127 15.17 -6.29 10.90
C THR A 127 14.02 -5.76 11.76
N ASN A 128 13.30 -6.64 12.47
CA ASN A 128 12.24 -6.21 13.41
C ASN A 128 12.73 -5.30 14.54
N THR A 129 14.02 -5.34 14.87
CA THR A 129 14.60 -4.62 16.02
C THR A 129 15.79 -3.73 15.65
N SER A 130 16.17 -3.68 14.36
CA SER A 130 17.31 -2.90 13.90
C SER A 130 16.96 -2.05 12.69
N PHE A 131 17.60 -0.87 12.62
CA PHE A 131 17.28 0.17 11.64
C PHE A 131 18.55 0.83 11.12
N LYS A 132 18.53 1.23 9.84
CA LYS A 132 19.40 2.27 9.30
C LYS A 132 18.75 3.61 9.61
N THR A 133 19.36 4.38 10.51
CA THR A 133 18.86 5.70 10.89
C THR A 133 19.51 6.79 10.04
N ILE A 134 18.69 7.64 9.43
CA ILE A 134 19.10 8.84 8.72
C ILE A 134 18.51 10.05 9.46
N THR A 135 19.35 11.03 9.75
CA THR A 135 18.94 12.29 10.36
C THR A 135 18.97 13.39 9.32
N VAL A 136 17.83 14.04 9.09
CA VAL A 136 17.68 15.15 8.14
C VAL A 136 17.51 16.44 8.91
N VAL A 137 18.39 17.41 8.68
CA VAL A 137 18.26 18.77 9.22
C VAL A 137 17.49 19.62 8.23
N VAL A 138 16.37 20.19 8.69
CA VAL A 138 15.51 21.06 7.89
C VAL A 138 15.61 22.48 8.44
N SER A 139 16.05 23.41 7.59
CA SER A 139 16.29 24.82 7.91
C SER A 139 15.82 25.75 6.81
#